data_AF-A0A950RKU4-F1
#
_entry.id   AF-A0A950RKU4-F1
#
_cell.length_a   1.000
_cell.length_b   1.000
_cell.length_c   1.000
_cell.angle_alpha   90.00
_cell.angle_beta   90.00
_cell.angle_gamma   90.00
#
_symmetry.space_group_name_H-M   'P 1'
#
loop_
_entity.id
_entity.type
_entity.pdbx_description
1 polymer ?
#
loop_
_entity_poly.entity_id
_entity_poly.type
_entity_poly.pdbx_seq_one_letter_code
_entity_poly.pdbx_strand_id
1 'polypeptide(L)' 'MFGSAAEAPAESFPVSHTEEEWRRTLSPEQFRVLRQHGTERAGSSPLNQEKRQGTFVCAGCGEKLFPSDTKF' A
#
# COMPACT_ATOMS: atom_id res chain seq x y z
N MET A 1 -15.08 26.54 -1.70
CA MET A 1 -14.54 26.30 -0.33
C MET A 1 -14.52 24.79 -0.15
N PHE A 2 -13.35 24.16 -0.29
CA PHE A 2 -13.23 22.71 -0.15
C PHE A 2 -13.27 22.37 1.34
N GLY A 3 -14.16 21.43 1.68
CA GLY A 3 -14.48 21.07 3.06
C GLY A 3 -13.27 20.60 3.84
N SER A 4 -13.18 21.04 5.09
CA SER A 4 -12.25 20.52 6.08
C SER A 4 -12.38 19.00 6.12
N ALA A 5 -11.26 18.29 5.95
CA ALA A 5 -11.21 16.88 6.28
C ALA A 5 -11.65 16.75 7.75
N ALA A 6 -12.76 16.05 7.98
CA ALA A 6 -13.18 15.72 9.33
C ALA A 6 -12.07 14.87 9.96
N GLU A 7 -11.57 15.30 11.10
CA GLU A 7 -10.62 14.53 11.91
C GLU A 7 -11.35 13.28 12.39
N ALA A 8 -11.12 12.16 11.71
CA ALA A 8 -11.60 10.87 12.16
C ALA A 8 -11.01 10.58 13.55
N PRO A 9 -11.76 9.93 14.46
CA PRO A 9 -11.23 9.56 15.76
C PRO A 9 -9.93 8.77 15.58
N ALA A 10 -8.95 9.03 16.46
CA ALA A 10 -7.66 8.35 16.47
C ALA A 10 -7.84 6.88 16.87
N GLU A 11 -8.36 6.06 15.97
CA GLU A 11 -8.28 4.61 16.07
C GLU A 11 -6.82 4.23 15.86
N SER A 12 -6.21 3.62 16.88
CA SER A 12 -4.85 3.10 16.77
C SER A 12 -4.89 1.83 15.93
N PHE A 13 -4.36 1.90 14.70
CA PHE A 13 -4.15 0.70 13.90
C PHE A 13 -2.96 -0.10 14.45
N PRO A 14 -2.99 -1.45 14.37
CA PRO A 14 -1.87 -2.29 14.80
C PRO A 14 -0.53 -1.93 14.18
N VAL A 15 -0.55 -1.35 12.97
CA VAL A 15 0.63 -0.77 12.32
C VAL A 15 0.38 0.72 12.09
N SER A 16 1.19 1.54 12.76
CA SER A 16 1.15 3.00 12.68
C SER A 16 2.59 3.52 12.68
N HIS A 17 2.89 4.41 11.74
CA HIS A 17 4.20 5.05 11.59
C HIS A 17 4.00 6.54 11.29
N THR A 18 5.02 7.34 11.57
CA THR A 18 5.05 8.73 11.10
C THR A 18 5.19 8.78 9.58
N GLU A 19 4.86 9.93 8.99
CA GLU A 19 5.04 10.13 7.55
C GLU A 19 6.51 9.99 7.14
N GLU A 20 7.45 10.46 7.97
CA GLU A 20 8.89 10.33 7.73
C GLU A 20 9.35 8.87 7.78
N GLU A 21 8.83 8.08 8.72
CA GLU A 21 9.10 6.64 8.81
C GLU A 21 8.57 5.90 7.59
N TRP A 22 7.36 6.24 7.13
CA TRP A 22 6.80 5.69 5.90
C TRP A 22 7.65 6.03 4.67
N ARG A 23 8.10 7.28 4.54
CA ARG A 23 8.97 7.72 3.44
C ARG A 23 10.34 7.02 3.42
N ARG A 24 10.83 6.59 4.59
CA ARG A 24 12.09 5.84 4.71
C ARG A 24 11.92 4.35 4.41
N THR A 25 10.76 3.79 4.73
CA THR A 25 10.51 2.34 4.61
C THR A 25 10.00 1.96 3.23
N LEU A 26 9.16 2.80 2.62
CA LEU A 26 8.56 2.56 1.32
C LEU A 26 9.41 3.17 0.20
N SER A 27 9.40 2.53 -0.97
CA SER A 27 9.90 3.20 -2.17
C SER A 27 9.05 4.44 -2.49
N PRO A 28 9.57 5.43 -3.24
CA PRO A 28 8.81 6.62 -3.59
C PRO A 28 7.46 6.31 -4.26
N GLU A 29 7.41 5.28 -5.10
CA GLU A 29 6.19 4.86 -5.79
C GLU A 29 5.22 4.16 -4.84
N GLN A 30 5.71 3.28 -3.96
CA GLN A 30 4.87 2.64 -2.94
C GLN A 30 4.26 3.67 -1.99
N PHE A 31 5.04 4.66 -1.56
CA PHE A 31 4.55 5.75 -0.72
C PHE A 31 3.46 6.56 -1.43
N ARG A 32 3.69 6.93 -2.69
CA ARG A 32 2.70 7.65 -3.51
C ARG A 32 1.39 6.88 -3.64
N VAL A 33 1.45 5.58 -3.91
CA VAL A 33 0.26 4.74 -4.06
C VAL A 33 -0.45 4.52 -2.71
N LEU A 34 0.27 4.04 -1.69
CA LEU A 34 -0.33 3.60 -0.41
C LEU A 34 -0.72 4.75 0.53
N ARG A 35 0.02 5.86 0.51
CA ARG A 35 -0.16 6.98 1.45
C ARG A 35 -0.75 8.22 0.79
N GLN A 36 -0.47 8.45 -0.49
CA GLN A 36 -0.98 9.60 -1.23
C GLN A 36 -2.12 9.25 -2.19
N HIS A 37 -2.73 8.06 -2.04
CA HIS A 37 -3.86 7.60 -2.85
C HIS A 37 -3.58 7.62 -4.36
N GLY A 38 -2.31 7.45 -4.73
CA GLY A 38 -1.88 7.39 -6.12
C GLY A 38 -2.27 6.08 -6.80
N THR A 39 -2.23 6.09 -8.13
CA THR A 39 -2.33 4.88 -8.96
C THR A 39 -1.07 4.76 -9.79
N GLU A 40 -0.48 3.56 -9.86
CA GLU A 40 0.66 3.29 -10.75
C GLU A 40 0.23 3.34 -12.23
N ARG A 41 1.19 3.48 -13.14
CA ARG A 41 0.88 3.48 -14.58
C ARG A 41 0.45 2.07 -15.01
N ALA A 42 -0.52 1.99 -15.91
CA ALA A 42 -0.93 0.70 -16.48
C ALA A 42 0.29 -0.07 -17.06
N GLY A 43 0.43 -1.33 -16.67
CA GLY A 43 1.52 -2.19 -17.14
C GLY A 43 2.87 -2.01 -16.44
N SER A 44 3.04 -1.07 -15.49
CA SER A 44 4.35 -0.82 -14.87
C SER A 44 4.71 -1.76 -13.72
N SER A 45 3.73 -2.41 -13.08
CA SER A 45 3.99 -3.26 -11.92
C SER A 45 4.88 -4.46 -12.28
N PRO A 46 5.92 -4.76 -11.46
CA PRO A 46 6.65 -6.02 -11.59
C PRO A 46 5.76 -7.24 -11.27
N LEU A 47 4.63 -7.02 -10.58
CA LEU A 47 3.70 -8.09 -10.20
C LEU A 47 2.69 -8.43 -11.30
N ASN A 48 2.63 -7.65 -12.39
CA ASN A 48 1.72 -7.93 -13.51
C ASN A 48 1.89 -9.35 -14.03
N GLN A 49 3.13 -9.77 -14.27
CA GLN A 49 3.48 -11.08 -14.81
C GLN A 49 3.94 -12.09 -13.74
N GLU A 50 3.79 -11.77 -12.45
CA GLU A 50 4.15 -12.69 -11.38
C GLU A 50 3.26 -13.94 -11.40
N LYS A 51 3.90 -15.11 -11.36
CA LYS A 51 3.30 -16.45 -11.44
C LYS A 51 3.96 -17.46 -10.49
N ARG A 52 4.97 -17.06 -9.71
CA ARG A 52 5.58 -17.91 -8.67
C ARG A 52 4.54 -18.24 -7.60
N GLN A 53 4.69 -19.41 -6.97
CA GLN A 53 3.84 -19.80 -5.84
C GLN A 53 4.20 -19.00 -4.59
N GLY A 54 3.18 -18.50 -3.88
CA GLY A 54 3.36 -17.69 -2.67
C GLY A 54 2.10 -16.93 -2.25
N THR A 55 2.30 -15.86 -1.49
CA THR A 55 1.23 -14.98 -1.01
C THR A 55 1.63 -13.53 -1.24
N PHE A 56 0.73 -12.75 -1.84
CA PHE A 56 0.86 -11.30 -1.93
C PHE A 56 0.59 -10.69 -0.56
N VAL A 57 1.52 -9.86 -0.10
CA VAL A 57 1.46 -9.18 1.19
C VAL A 57 1.32 -7.67 1.00
N CYS A 58 0.69 -7.00 1.94
CA CYS A 58 0.64 -5.55 1.98
C CYS A 58 2.08 -4.99 2.08
N ALA A 59 2.49 -4.16 1.12
CA ALA A 59 3.82 -3.56 1.15
C ALA A 59 4.02 -2.56 2.31
N GLY A 60 2.94 -2.10 2.95
CA GLY A 60 3.00 -1.24 4.14
C GLY A 60 3.17 -2.02 5.44
N CYS A 61 2.26 -2.96 5.72
CA CYS A 61 2.20 -3.65 7.02
C CYS A 61 2.61 -5.12 7.00
N GLY A 62 2.85 -5.72 5.82
CA GLY A 62 3.21 -7.14 5.69
C GLY A 62 2.05 -8.12 5.84
N GLU A 63 0.82 -7.65 6.06
CA GLU A 63 -0.37 -8.51 6.19
C GLU A 63 -0.60 -9.34 4.92
N LYS A 64 -1.04 -10.58 5.08
CA LYS A 64 -1.32 -11.47 3.94
C LYS A 64 -2.65 -11.07 3.30
N LEU A 65 -2.64 -10.87 1.99
CA LEU A 65 -3.81 -10.41 1.25
C LEU A 65 -4.36 -11.48 0.32
N PHE A 66 -3.54 -11.95 -0.62
CA PHE A 66 -4.00 -12.84 -1.70
C PHE A 66 -3.05 -14.01 -1.91
N PRO A 67 -3.53 -15.26 -1.96
CA PRO A 67 -2.72 -16.40 -2.38
C PRO A 67 -2.49 -16.37 -3.90
N SER A 68 -1.33 -16.84 -4.36
CA SER A 68 -0.94 -16.81 -5.78
C SER A 68 -1.84 -17.62 -6.70
N ASP A 69 -2.51 -18.65 -6.18
CA ASP A 69 -3.44 -19.52 -6.93
C ASP A 69 -4.73 -18.79 -7.36
N THR A 70 -5.08 -17.68 -6.71
CA THR A 70 -6.21 -16.83 -7.09
C THR A 70 -5.87 -15.78 -8.16
N LYS A 71 -4.59 -15.66 -8.57
CA LYS A 71 -4.16 -14.69 -9.59
C LYS A 71 -4.31 -15.26 -10.99
N PHE A 72 -5.09 -14.58 -11.84
CA PHE A 72 -5.28 -14.90 -13.26
C PHE A 72 -4.33 -14.10 -14.17
#